data_AF-A0A9X9A2P9-F1
#
_entry.id   AF-A0A9X9A2P9-F1
#
_cell.length_a   1.000
_cell.length_b   1.000
_cell.length_c   1.000
_cell.angle_alpha   90.00
_cell.angle_beta   90.00
_cell.angle_gamma   90.00
#
_symmetry.space_group_name_H-M   'P 1'
#
loop_
_entity.id
_entity.type
_entity.pdbx_description
1 polymer ?
#
loop_
_entity_poly.entity_id
_entity_poly.type
_entity_poly.pdbx_seq_one_letter_code
_entity_poly.pdbx_strand_id
1 'polypeptide(L)' 'IGSEINDQVASSVVAQLLFLEAEDAEKDIYLYINSPGGSTTAGFAILDTMNLIKPDVQTLCMGFAASFGAL' A
#
# COMPACT_ATOMS: atom_id res chain seq x y z
N ILE A 1 -4.04 -2.85 -4.20
CA ILE A 1 -3.24 -4.10 -4.24
C ILE A 1 -4.18 -5.25 -4.58
N GLY A 2 -4.03 -5.87 -5.76
CA GLY A 2 -4.94 -6.92 -6.26
C GLY A 2 -4.25 -8.26 -6.56
N SER A 3 -3.04 -8.46 -6.06
CA SER A 3 -2.16 -9.59 -6.39
C SER A 3 -1.26 -9.94 -5.20
N GLU A 4 -0.40 -10.93 -5.36
CA GLU A 4 0.71 -11.19 -4.44
C GLU A 4 1.59 -9.94 -4.28
N ILE A 5 2.05 -9.69 -3.05
CA ILE A 5 2.97 -8.61 -2.71
C ILE A 5 4.40 -9.08 -3.05
N ASN A 6 5.01 -8.45 -4.04
CA ASN A 6 6.40 -8.65 -4.43
C ASN A 6 7.06 -7.30 -4.73
N ASP A 7 8.36 -7.30 -5.02
CA ASP A 7 9.13 -6.06 -5.19
C ASP A 7 8.59 -5.16 -6.31
N GLN A 8 8.05 -5.74 -7.40
CA GLN A 8 7.46 -4.97 -8.50
C GLN A 8 6.16 -4.29 -8.07
N VAL A 9 5.27 -5.02 -7.40
CA VAL A 9 4.01 -4.48 -6.89
C VAL A 9 4.29 -3.42 -5.83
N ALA A 10 5.20 -3.69 -4.89
CA ALA A 10 5.58 -2.74 -3.86
C ALA A 10 6.18 -1.47 -4.46
N SER A 11 7.13 -1.58 -5.41
CA SER A 11 7.70 -0.41 -6.09
C SER A 11 6.64 0.46 -6.76
N SER A 12 5.64 -0.16 -7.40
CA SER A 12 4.53 0.55 -8.04
C SER A 12 3.61 1.24 -7.03
N VAL A 13 3.29 0.58 -5.91
CA VAL A 13 2.45 1.15 -4.85
C VAL A 13 3.18 2.29 -4.15
N VAL A 14 4.44 2.12 -3.79
CA VAL A 14 5.28 3.17 -3.17
C VAL A 14 5.37 4.39 -4.08
N ALA A 15 5.61 4.21 -5.38
CA ALA A 15 5.64 5.32 -6.33
C ALA A 15 4.29 6.07 -6.40
N GLN A 16 3.17 5.36 -6.36
CA GLN A 16 1.83 5.97 -6.35
C GLN A 16 1.54 6.73 -5.05
N LEU A 17 1.95 6.19 -3.89
CA LEU A 17 1.80 6.86 -2.60
C LEU A 17 2.57 8.19 -2.56
N LEU A 18 3.83 8.17 -2.97
CA LEU A 18 4.67 9.38 -3.03
C LEU A 18 4.16 10.38 -4.07
N PHE A 19 3.64 9.90 -5.20
CA PHE A 19 3.04 10.75 -6.22
C PHE A 19 1.80 11.48 -5.68
N LEU A 20 0.90 10.77 -5.00
CA LEU A 20 -0.32 11.35 -4.42
C LEU A 20 -0.02 12.34 -3.30
N GLU A 21 0.99 12.07 -2.47
CA GLU A 21 1.48 13.04 -1.49
C GLU A 21 1.99 14.32 -2.15
N ALA A 22 2.74 14.20 -3.26
CA ALA A 22 3.25 15.35 -3.99
C ALA A 22 2.16 16.14 -4.72
N GLU A 23 1.05 15.48 -5.10
CA GLU A 23 -0.09 16.10 -5.77
C GLU A 23 -0.97 16.91 -4.79
N ASP A 24 -1.36 16.30 -3.67
CA ASP A 24 -2.15 16.94 -2.61
C ASP A 24 -1.96 16.24 -1.26
N ALA A 25 -1.10 16.81 -0.42
CA ALA A 25 -0.74 16.24 0.86
C ALA A 25 -1.83 16.33 1.95
N GLU A 26 -2.95 17.03 1.71
CA GLU A 26 -4.08 17.12 2.64
C GLU A 26 -5.19 16.11 2.33
N LYS A 27 -5.09 15.40 1.20
CA LYS A 27 -6.14 14.52 0.71
C LYS A 27 -5.85 13.06 1.03
N ASP A 28 -6.77 12.44 1.76
CA ASP A 28 -6.71 11.00 2.09
C ASP A 28 -6.51 10.10 0.86
N ILE A 29 -5.73 9.04 1.06
CA ILE A 29 -5.46 8.02 0.05
C ILE A 29 -6.26 6.76 0.39
N TYR A 30 -6.99 6.22 -0.59
CA TYR A 30 -7.75 4.99 -0.44
C TYR A 30 -7.01 3.82 -1.07
N LEU A 31 -6.51 2.90 -0.24
CA LEU A 31 -5.80 1.70 -0.65
C LEU A 31 -6.72 0.48 -0.59
N TYR A 32 -7.21 0.07 -1.75
CA TYR A 32 -8.00 -1.16 -1.88
C TYR A 32 -7.08 -2.39 -1.82
N ILE A 33 -7.42 -3.38 -0.99
CA ILE A 33 -6.61 -4.59 -0.77
C ILE A 33 -7.43 -5.84 -1.09
N ASN A 34 -6.95 -6.61 -2.06
CA ASN A 34 -7.37 -7.97 -2.36
C ASN A 34 -6.11 -8.78 -2.65
N SER A 35 -5.48 -9.31 -1.61
CA SER A 35 -4.16 -9.92 -1.71
C SER A 35 -4.04 -11.16 -0.81
N PRO A 36 -3.43 -12.24 -1.31
CA PRO A 36 -3.05 -13.37 -0.47
C PRO A 36 -1.83 -13.07 0.43
N GLY A 37 -1.26 -11.87 0.37
CA GLY A 37 0.01 -11.49 1.00
C GLY A 37 1.18 -11.67 0.06
N GLY A 38 2.38 -11.92 0.59
CA GLY A 38 3.59 -12.12 -0.20
C GLY A 38 4.86 -11.83 0.58
N SER A 39 5.86 -11.26 -0.09
CA SER A 39 7.16 -10.91 0.48
C SER A 39 7.03 -9.91 1.62
N THR A 40 7.55 -10.27 2.80
CA THR A 40 7.58 -9.43 3.99
C THR A 40 8.36 -8.13 3.76
N THR A 41 9.50 -8.20 3.08
CA THR A 41 10.34 -7.01 2.82
C THR A 41 9.66 -6.04 1.87
N ALA A 42 9.03 -6.56 0.81
CA ALA A 42 8.23 -5.76 -0.12
C ALA A 42 7.02 -5.13 0.59
N GLY A 43 6.40 -5.89 1.49
CA GLY A 43 5.33 -5.40 2.34
C GLY A 43 5.76 -4.24 3.24
N PHE A 44 6.89 -4.35 3.93
CA PHE A 44 7.41 -3.27 4.76
C PHE A 44 7.72 -2.01 3.95
N ALA A 45 8.19 -2.13 2.70
CA ALA A 45 8.38 -0.96 1.84
C ALA A 45 7.07 -0.18 1.65
N ILE A 46 5.93 -0.86 1.48
CA ILE A 46 4.61 -0.24 1.37
C ILE A 46 4.21 0.37 2.72
N LEU A 47 4.30 -0.40 3.81
CA LEU A 47 3.85 0.02 5.14
C LEU A 47 4.66 1.22 5.67
N ASP A 48 5.99 1.19 5.51
CA ASP A 48 6.86 2.30 5.92
C ASP A 48 6.59 3.55 5.09
N THR A 49 6.25 3.40 3.81
CA THR A 49 5.84 4.54 2.98
C THR A 49 4.50 5.10 3.45
N MET A 50 3.51 4.26 3.77
CA MET A 50 2.23 4.71 4.34
C MET A 50 2.43 5.52 5.64
N ASN A 51 3.41 5.13 6.47
CA ASN A 51 3.73 5.83 7.71
C ASN A 51 4.61 7.09 7.51
N LEU A 52 5.28 7.19 6.37
CA LEU A 52 6.17 8.31 6.04
C LEU A 52 5.40 9.50 5.48
N ILE A 53 4.45 9.24 4.58
CA ILE A 53 3.75 10.28 3.84
C ILE A 53 2.75 11.03 4.74
N LYS A 54 2.50 12.30 4.42
CA LYS A 54 1.54 13.12 5.17
C LYS A 54 0.07 12.64 5.07
N PRO A 55 -0.46 12.24 3.90
CA PRO A 55 -1.86 11.84 3.78
C PRO A 55 -2.22 10.62 4.65
N ASP A 56 -3.41 10.64 5.25
CA ASP A 56 -3.96 9.45 5.90
C ASP A 56 -4.30 8.39 4.84
N VAL A 57 -3.77 7.18 5.02
CA VAL A 57 -4.02 6.05 4.12
C VAL A 57 -5.14 5.16 4.68
N GLN A 58 -6.31 5.23 4.06
CA GLN A 58 -7.47 4.41 4.38
C GLN A 58 -7.41 3.07 3.66
N THR A 59 -7.38 1.96 4.41
CA THR A 59 -7.33 0.61 3.82
C THR A 59 -8.73 0.01 3.68
N LEU A 60 -9.01 -0.55 2.50
CA LEU A 60 -10.31 -1.14 2.18
C LEU A 60 -10.11 -2.57 1.69
N CYS A 61 -10.44 -3.55 2.54
CA CYS A 61 -10.39 -4.96 2.15
C CYS A 61 -11.54 -5.28 1.16
N MET A 62 -11.18 -5.66 -0.07
CA MET A 62 -12.10 -5.95 -1.17
C MET A 62 -11.97 -7.42 -1.59
N GLY A 63 -12.55 -8.31 -0.80
CA GLY A 63 -12.51 -9.76 -1.05
C GLY A 63 -11.71 -10.47 0.02
N PHE A 64 -10.39 -10.51 -0.11
CA PHE A 64 -9.53 -11.22 0.84
C PHE A 64 -8.21 -10.48 1.10
N ALA A 65 -7.81 -10.44 2.35
CA ALA A 65 -6.53 -9.92 2.81
C ALA A 65 -5.89 -10.97 3.73
N ALA A 66 -4.70 -11.47 3.37
CA ALA A 66 -3.96 -12.42 4.18
C ALA A 66 -2.47 -12.13 4.25
N SER A 67 -1.82 -12.71 5.27
CA SER A 67 -0.40 -12.52 5.56
C SER A 67 -0.09 -11.00 5.58
N PHE A 68 0.91 -10.54 4.83
CA PHE A 68 1.27 -9.12 4.80
C PHE A 68 0.16 -8.22 4.22
N GLY A 69 -0.79 -8.75 3.45
CA GLY A 69 -1.97 -8.00 3.03
C GLY A 69 -2.97 -7.70 4.16
N ALA A 70 -2.85 -8.40 5.30
CA ALA A 70 -3.72 -8.24 6.48
C ALA A 70 -3.04 -7.54 7.66
N LEU A 71 -1.75 -7.18 7.52
CA LEU A 71 -0.97 -6.44 8.51
C LEU A 71 -1.24 -4.94 8.36
#